data_AF-A0A822H311-F1
#
_entry.id   AF-A0A822H311-F1
#
_cell.length_a   1.000
_cell.length_b   1.000
_cell.length_c   1.000
_cell.angle_alpha   90.00
_cell.angle_beta   90.00
_cell.angle_gamma   90.00
#
_symmetry.space_group_name_H-M   'P 1'
#
loop_
_entity.id
_entity.type
_entity.pdbx_description
1 polymer ?
#
loop_
_entity_poly.entity_id
_entity_poly.type
_entity_poly.pdbx_seq_one_letter_code
_entity_poly.pdbx_strand_id
1 'polypeptide(L)'
;RLERSDLLRDEYRVLFHELHEDEETTKFIEQSQEKSDNIPVQILHSLASSLLTIFIARTSANGLIGRGRMFVYSTAQFKTLLDIDDNEPCPFTSLLDIGAGD
;
A
#
# COMPACT_ATOMS: atom_id res chain seq x y z
N ARG A 1 -26.61 1.72 20.02
CA ARG A 1 -25.37 2.22 19.38
C ARG A 1 -24.24 1.68 20.24
N LEU A 2 -23.44 0.73 19.72
CA LEU A 2 -22.28 0.23 20.47
C LEU A 2 -21.26 1.36 20.58
N GLU A 3 -20.68 1.55 21.75
CA GLU A 3 -19.55 2.46 21.91
C GLU A 3 -18.33 1.84 21.20
N ARG A 4 -17.44 2.66 20.62
CA ARG A 4 -16.29 2.16 19.85
C ARG A 4 -15.38 1.21 20.66
N SER A 5 -15.39 1.35 21.98
CA SER A 5 -14.69 0.50 22.94
C SER A 5 -15.20 -0.96 22.96
N ASP A 6 -16.45 -1.18 22.56
CA ASP A 6 -17.12 -2.49 22.65
C ASP A 6 -16.94 -3.33 21.37
N LEU A 7 -16.34 -2.75 20.32
CA LEU A 7 -16.15 -3.40 19.02
C LEU A 7 -14.89 -4.28 18.98
N LEU A 8 -13.93 -4.04 19.86
CA LEU A 8 -12.67 -4.77 19.94
C LEU A 8 -12.60 -5.48 21.30
N ARG A 9 -12.54 -6.81 21.27
CA ARG A 9 -12.27 -7.60 22.48
C ARG A 9 -10.90 -7.23 23.03
N ASP A 10 -10.75 -7.22 24.35
CA ASP A 10 -9.50 -6.82 25.01
C ASP A 10 -8.30 -7.67 24.58
N GLU A 11 -8.53 -8.94 24.21
CA GLU A 11 -7.53 -9.85 23.65
C GLU A 11 -6.86 -9.34 22.35
N TYR A 12 -7.52 -8.48 21.57
CA TYR A 12 -6.94 -7.90 20.35
C TYR A 12 -6.18 -6.60 20.61
N ARG A 13 -6.41 -5.93 21.74
CA ARG A 13 -5.71 -4.68 22.08
C ARG A 13 -4.21 -4.88 22.22
N VAL A 14 -3.79 -6.04 22.71
CA VAL A 14 -2.38 -6.40 22.88
C VAL A 14 -1.67 -6.75 21.57
N LEU A 15 -2.41 -6.96 20.48
CA LEU A 15 -1.87 -7.22 19.14
C LEU A 15 -1.77 -5.95 18.29
N PHE A 16 -2.19 -4.80 18.83
CA PHE A 16 -2.17 -3.55 18.10
C PHE A 16 -0.75 -2.97 18.07
N HIS A 17 -0.27 -2.71 16.86
CA HIS A 17 0.97 -1.97 16.62
C HIS A 17 0.62 -0.61 16.02
N GLU A 18 0.90 0.46 16.76
CA GLU A 18 0.80 1.82 16.23
C GLU A 18 1.94 2.04 15.24
N LEU A 19 1.62 2.48 14.03
CA LEU A 19 2.60 2.81 13.00
C LEU A 19 2.61 4.31 12.76
N HIS A 20 3.80 4.80 12.43
CA HIS A 20 4.03 6.20 12.05
C HIS A 20 4.66 6.28 10.67
N GLU A 21 4.53 7.44 10.05
CA GLU A 21 5.22 7.74 8.79
C GLU A 21 6.73 7.62 8.98
N ASP A 22 7.32 6.68 8.25
CA ASP A 22 8.76 6.45 8.20
C ASP A 22 9.34 6.86 6.85
N GLU A 23 10.66 6.69 6.67
CA GLU A 23 11.37 7.14 5.46
C GLU A 23 10.80 6.54 4.17
N GLU A 24 10.45 5.24 4.17
CA GLU A 24 9.89 4.58 2.98
C GLU A 24 8.48 5.09 2.69
N THR A 25 7.68 5.33 3.75
CA THR A 25 6.35 5.93 3.65
C THR A 25 6.42 7.36 3.10
N THR A 26 7.29 8.21 3.64
CA THR A 26 7.49 9.59 3.16
C THR A 26 7.90 9.58 1.69
N LYS A 27 8.87 8.74 1.32
CA LYS A 27 9.32 8.61 -0.08
C LYS A 27 8.20 8.16 -1.01
N PHE A 28 7.35 7.24 -0.58
CA PHE A 28 6.19 6.84 -1.35
C PHE A 28 5.19 7.99 -1.55
N ILE A 29 4.95 8.80 -0.52
CA ILE A 29 4.07 9.98 -0.59
C ILE A 29 4.64 10.99 -1.59
N GLU A 30 5.93 11.32 -1.51
CA GLU A 30 6.60 12.24 -2.42
C GLU A 30 6.48 11.76 -3.88
N GLN A 31 6.81 10.49 -4.15
CA GLN A 31 6.68 9.90 -5.49
C GLN A 31 5.24 9.91 -6.00
N SER A 32 4.27 9.72 -5.11
CA SER A 32 2.85 9.77 -5.45
C SER A 32 2.42 11.19 -5.84
N GLN A 33 2.93 12.20 -5.15
CA GLN A 33 2.70 13.62 -5.48
C GLN A 33 3.35 13.97 -6.83
N GLU A 34 4.62 13.64 -7.02
CA GLU A 34 5.33 13.87 -8.29
C GLU A 34 4.60 13.24 -9.49
N LYS A 35 4.11 12.01 -9.32
CA LYS A 35 3.36 11.31 -10.36
C LYS A 35 1.99 11.95 -10.61
N SER A 36 1.31 12.40 -9.56
CA SER A 36 0.03 13.09 -9.66
C SER A 36 0.16 14.42 -10.41
N ASP A 37 1.23 15.17 -10.15
CA ASP A 37 1.50 16.47 -10.78
C ASP A 37 1.92 16.34 -12.25
N ASN A 38 2.31 15.14 -12.68
CA ASN A 38 2.69 14.88 -14.07
C ASN A 38 1.45 14.69 -14.98
N ILE A 39 0.81 15.81 -15.34
CA ILE A 39 -0.40 15.83 -16.18
C ILE A 39 -0.26 15.06 -17.51
N PRO A 40 0.83 15.18 -18.29
CA PRO A 40 0.99 14.40 -19.52
C PRO A 40 0.96 12.89 -19.28
N VAL A 41 1.66 12.42 -18.24
CA VAL A 41 1.66 11.00 -17.85
C VAL A 41 0.27 10.55 -17.43
N GLN A 42 -0.47 11.39 -16.70
CA GLN A 42 -1.83 11.09 -16.26
C GLN A 42 -2.82 10.99 -17.43
N ILE A 43 -2.70 11.86 -18.45
CA ILE A 43 -3.49 11.77 -19.69
C ILE A 43 -3.18 10.48 -20.43
N LEU A 44 -1.89 10.15 -20.60
CA LEU A 44 -1.47 8.92 -21.28
C LEU A 44 -1.99 7.67 -20.55
N HIS A 45 -1.83 7.61 -19.23
CA HIS A 45 -2.35 6.53 -18.40
C HIS A 45 -3.87 6.40 -18.53
N SER A 46 -4.60 7.51 -18.60
CA SER A 46 -6.05 7.50 -18.72
C SER A 46 -6.51 6.98 -20.09
N LEU A 47 -5.88 7.43 -21.18
CA LEU A 47 -6.16 6.95 -22.52
C LEU A 47 -5.83 5.46 -22.66
N ALA A 48 -4.67 5.04 -22.18
CA ALA A 48 -4.26 3.64 -22.19
C ALA A 48 -5.23 2.76 -21.39
N SER A 49 -5.66 3.22 -20.20
CA SER A 49 -6.62 2.48 -19.38
C SER A 49 -7.96 2.33 -20.10
N SER A 50 -8.49 3.40 -20.71
CA SER A 50 -9.71 3.33 -21.51
C SER A 50 -9.62 2.31 -22.65
N LEU A 51 -8.51 2.26 -23.38
CA LEU A 51 -8.32 1.31 -24.47
C LEU A 51 -8.17 -0.13 -23.96
N LEU A 52 -7.40 -0.36 -22.90
CA LEU A 52 -7.21 -1.70 -22.33
C LEU A 52 -8.50 -2.26 -21.73
N THR A 53 -9.32 -1.41 -21.10
CA THR A 53 -10.57 -1.85 -20.46
C THR A 53 -11.64 -2.36 -21.43
N ILE A 54 -11.45 -2.17 -22.74
CA ILE A 54 -12.28 -2.82 -23.77
C ILE A 54 -12.02 -4.34 -23.81
N PHE A 55 -10.79 -4.76 -23.47
CA PHE A 55 -10.35 -6.15 -23.59
C PHE A 55 -10.19 -6.88 -22.26
N ILE A 56 -9.84 -6.15 -21.19
CA ILE A 56 -9.54 -6.73 -19.87
C ILE A 56 -10.26 -5.98 -18.74
N ALA A 57 -10.37 -6.62 -17.57
CA ALA A 57 -10.94 -5.97 -16.38
C ALA A 57 -10.11 -4.73 -15.97
N ARG A 58 -10.78 -3.74 -15.39
CA ARG A 58 -10.17 -2.47 -14.96
C ARG A 58 -8.99 -2.66 -14.01
N THR A 59 -9.11 -3.54 -13.01
CA THR A 59 -8.01 -3.88 -12.09
C THR A 59 -6.80 -4.43 -12.85
N SER A 60 -7.00 -5.29 -13.86
CA SER A 60 -5.92 -5.83 -14.68
C SER A 60 -5.28 -4.76 -15.56
N ALA A 61 -6.08 -3.87 -16.15
CA ALA A 61 -5.58 -2.74 -16.94
C ALA A 61 -4.75 -1.77 -16.10
N ASN A 62 -5.24 -1.41 -14.91
CA ASN A 62 -4.54 -0.52 -13.99
C ASN A 62 -3.23 -1.16 -13.50
N GLY A 63 -3.25 -2.46 -13.16
CA GLY A 63 -2.05 -3.22 -12.82
C GLY A 63 -1.01 -3.23 -13.94
N LEU A 64 -1.44 -3.46 -15.19
CA LEU A 64 -0.53 -3.44 -16.36
C LEU A 64 0.08 -2.06 -16.60
N ILE A 65 -0.69 -1.00 -16.40
CA ILE A 65 -0.27 0.38 -16.59
C ILE A 65 0.54 0.90 -15.37
N GLY A 66 0.55 0.18 -14.25
CA GLY A 66 1.15 0.63 -13.00
C GLY A 66 0.42 1.83 -12.38
N ARG A 67 -0.90 1.91 -12.56
CA ARG A 67 -1.79 2.89 -11.94
C ARG A 67 -2.41 2.27 -10.67
N GLY A 68 -2.65 3.08 -9.64
CA GLY A 68 -3.24 2.57 -8.39
C GLY A 68 -2.25 1.87 -7.48
N ARG A 69 -0.97 2.29 -7.51
CA ARG A 69 0.01 1.73 -6.57
C ARG A 69 -0.35 2.19 -5.18
N MET A 70 -0.33 1.26 -4.24
CA MET A 70 -0.49 1.59 -2.83
C MET A 70 0.68 1.07 -2.04
N PHE A 71 0.79 1.65 -0.87
CA PHE A 71 1.83 1.40 0.08
C PHE A 71 1.15 1.41 1.45
N VAL A 72 0.99 0.23 2.03
CA VAL A 72 0.35 0.07 3.34
C VAL A 72 1.41 -0.07 4.42
N TYR A 73 2.50 -0.77 4.13
CA TYR A 73 3.60 -1.00 5.05
C TYR A 73 4.94 -0.78 4.36
N SER A 74 5.83 -0.08 5.06
CA SER A 74 7.25 -0.16 4.78
C SER A 74 7.84 -1.51 5.19
N THR A 75 9.06 -1.75 4.75
CA THR A 75 9.84 -2.90 5.20
C THR A 75 10.06 -2.89 6.70
N ALA A 76 10.31 -1.72 7.31
CA ALA A 76 10.53 -1.58 8.74
C ALA A 76 9.24 -1.86 9.54
N GLN A 77 8.12 -1.27 9.12
CA GLN A 77 6.82 -1.50 9.73
C GLN A 77 6.39 -2.97 9.62
N PHE A 78 6.67 -3.62 8.48
CA PHE A 78 6.40 -5.05 8.29
C PHE A 78 7.22 -5.94 9.24
N LYS A 79 8.50 -5.62 9.47
CA LYS A 79 9.31 -6.33 10.47
C LYS A 79 8.75 -6.17 11.88
N THR A 80 8.34 -4.96 12.26
CA THR A 80 7.69 -4.72 13.56
C THR A 80 6.42 -5.55 13.72
N LEU A 81 5.59 -5.63 12.66
CA LEU A 81 4.37 -6.44 12.66
C LEU A 81 4.65 -7.94 12.84
N LEU A 82 5.78 -8.43 12.35
CA LEU A 82 6.18 -9.84 12.44
C LEU A 82 7.13 -10.14 13.62
N ASP A 83 7.40 -9.16 14.49
CA ASP A 83 8.34 -9.28 15.61
C ASP A 83 9.74 -9.75 15.17
N ILE A 84 10.20 -9.23 14.03
CA ILE A 84 11.53 -9.52 13.48
C ILE A 84 12.51 -8.47 14.01
N ASP A 85 13.53 -8.93 14.75
CA ASP A 85 14.62 -8.06 15.23
C ASP A 85 15.41 -7.47 14.05
N ASP A 86 15.66 -6.17 14.08
CA ASP A 86 16.45 -5.49 13.05
C ASP A 86 17.91 -5.94 12.97
N ASN A 87 18.44 -6.53 14.05
CA ASN A 87 19.79 -7.10 14.09
C ASN A 87 19.88 -8.49 13.47
N GLU A 88 18.74 -9.16 13.25
CA GLU A 88 18.69 -10.49 12.66
C GLU A 88 18.47 -10.40 11.13
N PRO A 89 19.03 -11.32 10.34
CA PRO A 89 18.75 -11.39 8.92
C PRO A 89 17.26 -11.58 8.67
N CYS A 90 16.65 -10.69 7.88
CA CYS A 90 15.25 -10.87 7.48
C CYS A 90 15.10 -12.22 6.74
N PRO A 91 14.23 -13.13 7.20
CA PRO A 91 14.04 -14.43 6.54
C PRO A 91 13.34 -14.32 5.18
N PHE A 92 12.82 -13.14 4.85
CA PHE A 92 12.10 -12.85 3.61
C PHE A 92 12.93 -12.01 2.66
N THR A 93 12.85 -12.31 1.37
CA THR A 93 13.57 -11.57 0.31
C THR A 93 12.66 -10.59 -0.43
N SER A 94 11.35 -10.74 -0.32
CA SER A 94 10.36 -9.84 -0.92
C SER A 94 9.08 -9.81 -0.10
N LEU A 95 8.33 -8.71 -0.25
CA LEU A 95 7.01 -8.51 0.32
C LEU A 95 6.03 -8.21 -0.82
N LEU A 96 4.90 -8.93 -0.84
CA LEU A 96 3.79 -8.68 -1.75
C LEU A 96 2.53 -8.41 -0.93
N ASP A 97 2.07 -7.17 -0.95
CA ASP A 97 0.82 -6.77 -0.34
C ASP A 97 -0.35 -7.02 -1.30
N ILE A 98 -1.20 -8.00 -0.97
CA ILE A 98 -2.37 -8.38 -1.78
C ILE A 98 -3.60 -7.75 -1.16
N GLY A 99 -4.29 -6.91 -1.94
CA GLY A 99 -5.57 -6.33 -1.52
C GLY A 99 -5.44 -4.98 -0.83
N ALA A 100 -4.31 -4.29 -0.99
CA ALA A 100 -4.20 -2.90 -0.57
C ALA A 100 -5.28 -1.98 -1.20
N GLY A 101 -5.85 -2.34 -2.38
CA GLY A 101 -6.83 -1.52 -3.14
C GLY A 101 -6.38 -1.04 -4.55
N ASP A 102 -6.81 0.16 -4.96
CA ASP A 102 -6.29 1.01 -6.08
C ASP A 102 -6.35 2.48 -5.62
#